data_AF-A0A662QQN6-F1
#
_entry.id   AF-A0A662QQN6-F1
#
_cell.length_a   1.000
_cell.length_b   1.000
_cell.length_c   1.000
_cell.angle_alpha   90.00
_cell.angle_beta   90.00
_cell.angle_gamma   90.00
#
_symmetry.space_group_name_H-M   'P 1'
#
loop_
_entity.id
_entity.type
_entity.pdbx_description
1 polymer ?
#
loop_
_entity_poly.entity_id
_entity_poly.type
_entity_poly.pdbx_seq_one_letter_code
_entity_poly.pdbx_strand_id
1 'polypeptide(L)'
;MNKLDFDASKNFIKEIKIKANKNKLKIKIMVKKLSARPNDVSPPGLLKKTYKYIQITHENLSNADISEAYIDFAVEKSWLMQNNENKNNVVLLRYNEKWEELETEYYNFDNTYYYFKAKSNGLSYFAIGTKTPVAIEDEQQDEGTTPVEGDAPDGDETQKKDKPVQTDTLIVQKDDETKKSPLVTLKRIVMLLVIIALGIFIYFKYKKKKEQESLFKNAQFAF
;
A
#
# COMPACT_ATOMS: atom_id res chain seq x y z
N MET A 1 -22.17 10.53 -17.93
CA MET A 1 -21.86 9.71 -16.73
C MET A 1 -23.16 9.14 -16.21
N ASN A 2 -23.33 7.81 -16.16
CA ASN A 2 -24.50 7.23 -15.51
C ASN A 2 -24.19 7.02 -14.03
N LYS A 3 -24.88 7.75 -13.15
CA LYS A 3 -24.83 7.51 -11.70
C LYS A 3 -25.85 6.40 -11.39
N LEU A 4 -25.38 5.27 -10.90
CA LEU A 4 -26.22 4.11 -10.62
C LEU A 4 -26.42 3.98 -9.11
N ASP A 5 -27.65 3.68 -8.70
CA ASP A 5 -27.99 3.51 -7.29
C ASP A 5 -27.27 2.30 -6.69
N PHE A 6 -26.69 2.54 -5.51
CA PHE A 6 -25.84 1.59 -4.82
C PHE A 6 -26.62 1.01 -3.63
N ASP A 7 -26.89 -0.31 -3.64
CA ASP A 7 -27.39 -1.00 -2.45
C ASP A 7 -26.31 -0.93 -1.36
N ALA A 8 -26.50 0.01 -0.43
CA ALA A 8 -25.51 0.41 0.57
C ALA A 8 -25.34 -0.60 1.73
N SER A 9 -25.60 -1.89 1.50
CA SER A 9 -25.46 -2.95 2.48
C SER A 9 -23.97 -3.28 2.81
N LYS A 10 -23.37 -2.34 3.56
CA LYS A 10 -22.13 -2.40 4.38
C LYS A 10 -20.87 -1.73 3.79
N ASN A 11 -20.89 -0.40 3.70
CA ASN A 11 -19.80 0.57 3.97
C ASN A 11 -18.42 0.51 3.28
N PHE A 12 -17.98 -0.60 2.66
CA PHE A 12 -16.59 -0.71 2.15
C PHE A 12 -16.41 -0.43 0.64
N ILE A 13 -17.48 -0.46 -0.17
CA ILE A 13 -17.48 0.19 -1.49
C ILE A 13 -18.22 1.52 -1.34
N LYS A 14 -17.63 2.58 -1.89
CA LYS A 14 -18.11 3.96 -1.79
C LYS A 14 -18.78 4.41 -3.08
N GLU A 15 -18.20 4.03 -4.22
CA GLU A 15 -18.72 4.36 -5.54
C GLU A 15 -18.18 3.37 -6.59
N ILE A 16 -18.94 3.17 -7.67
CA ILE A 16 -18.45 2.54 -8.89
C ILE A 16 -18.83 3.45 -10.06
N LYS A 17 -17.84 3.97 -10.77
CA LYS A 17 -18.04 4.73 -12.02
C LYS A 17 -17.66 3.86 -13.20
N ILE A 18 -18.47 3.84 -14.26
CA ILE A 18 -18.22 3.05 -15.47
C ILE A 18 -18.31 3.93 -16.71
N LYS A 19 -17.34 3.79 -17.61
CA LYS A 19 -17.33 4.31 -18.97
C LYS A 19 -17.59 3.13 -19.91
N ALA A 20 -18.69 3.23 -20.66
CA ALA A 20 -19.09 2.22 -21.64
C ALA A 20 -18.86 2.75 -23.07
N ASN A 21 -18.44 1.85 -23.97
CA ASN A 21 -18.15 2.15 -25.37
C ASN A 21 -19.42 2.25 -26.24
N LYS A 22 -20.57 1.82 -25.71
CA LYS A 22 -21.86 1.84 -26.40
C LYS A 22 -22.93 2.39 -25.46
N ASN A 23 -23.84 3.20 -26.02
CA ASN A 23 -25.03 3.64 -25.29
C ASN A 23 -25.97 2.44 -25.09
N LYS A 24 -25.99 1.91 -23.86
CA LYS A 24 -26.92 0.85 -23.43
C LYS A 24 -27.99 1.47 -22.51
N LEU A 25 -29.26 1.18 -22.79
CA LEU A 25 -30.36 1.55 -21.91
C LEU A 25 -30.44 0.55 -20.74
N LYS A 26 -30.79 1.04 -19.55
CA LYS A 26 -31.07 0.21 -18.35
C LYS A 26 -29.91 -0.73 -17.92
N ILE A 27 -28.69 -0.20 -17.87
CA ILE A 27 -27.57 -0.86 -17.17
C ILE A 27 -27.92 -0.96 -15.68
N LYS A 28 -27.71 -2.13 -15.08
CA LYS A 28 -27.80 -2.35 -13.63
C LYS A 28 -26.53 -3.02 -13.15
N ILE A 29 -25.94 -2.52 -12.07
CA ILE A 29 -24.75 -3.06 -11.42
C ILE A 29 -25.16 -3.57 -10.04
N MET A 30 -24.65 -4.73 -9.65
CA MET A 30 -24.92 -5.35 -8.35
C MET A 30 -23.61 -5.67 -7.66
N VAL A 31 -23.51 -5.32 -6.37
CA VAL A 31 -22.31 -5.57 -5.56
C VAL A 31 -22.68 -6.51 -4.43
N LYS A 32 -21.94 -7.62 -4.32
CA LYS A 32 -22.12 -8.61 -3.27
C LYS A 32 -20.81 -8.78 -2.50
N LYS A 33 -20.82 -8.47 -1.21
CA LYS A 33 -19.75 -8.88 -0.30
C LYS A 33 -19.77 -10.40 -0.18
N LEU A 34 -18.62 -11.04 -0.33
CA LEU A 34 -18.45 -12.46 -0.08
C LEU A 34 -17.79 -12.68 1.30
N SER A 35 -18.23 -13.70 2.03
CA SER A 35 -17.63 -14.10 3.31
C SER A 35 -16.32 -14.85 3.14
N ALA A 36 -16.15 -15.52 2.01
CA ALA A 36 -14.96 -16.27 1.61
C ALA A 36 -14.73 -16.14 0.09
N ARG A 37 -13.60 -16.67 -0.38
CA ARG A 37 -13.32 -16.88 -1.81
C ARG A 37 -14.37 -17.85 -2.40
N PRO A 38 -14.91 -17.61 -3.62
CA PRO A 38 -15.68 -18.63 -4.33
C PRO A 38 -14.84 -19.88 -4.58
N ASN A 39 -15.40 -21.08 -4.40
CA ASN A 39 -14.64 -22.33 -4.52
C ASN A 39 -13.93 -22.46 -5.88
N ASP A 40 -14.61 -22.08 -6.96
CA ASP A 40 -14.21 -22.24 -8.36
C ASP A 40 -13.20 -21.16 -8.86
N VAL A 41 -12.79 -20.24 -7.99
CA VAL A 41 -11.85 -19.15 -8.27
C VAL A 41 -10.56 -19.43 -7.51
N SER A 42 -9.40 -19.49 -8.16
CA SER A 42 -8.11 -19.78 -7.49
C SER A 42 -7.79 -18.80 -6.34
N PRO A 43 -6.92 -19.12 -5.36
CA PRO A 43 -6.50 -18.16 -4.34
C PRO A 43 -5.79 -16.92 -4.93
N PRO A 44 -5.98 -15.71 -4.37
CA PRO A 44 -5.29 -14.50 -4.81
C PRO A 44 -3.82 -14.49 -4.37
N GLY A 45 -2.97 -15.26 -5.04
CA GLY A 45 -1.57 -15.49 -4.68
C GLY A 45 -0.67 -14.24 -4.64
N LEU A 46 -1.11 -13.12 -5.24
CA LEU A 46 -0.43 -11.83 -5.16
C LEU A 46 -0.66 -11.10 -3.81
N LEU A 47 -1.62 -11.55 -2.99
CA LEU A 47 -1.92 -10.96 -1.67
C LEU A 47 -1.20 -11.71 -0.55
N LYS A 48 -0.41 -10.98 0.23
CA LYS A 48 0.13 -11.41 1.52
C LYS A 48 -0.97 -11.57 2.57
N LYS A 49 -1.94 -10.64 2.58
CA LYS A 49 -3.13 -10.65 3.45
C LYS A 49 -4.36 -10.22 2.66
N THR A 50 -5.44 -11.00 2.75
CA THR A 50 -6.74 -10.64 2.15
C THR A 50 -7.65 -10.01 3.21
N TYR A 51 -8.30 -8.90 2.86
CA TYR A 51 -9.25 -8.18 3.71
C TYR A 51 -10.70 -8.59 3.43
N LYS A 52 -11.13 -8.53 2.16
CA LYS A 52 -12.50 -8.87 1.73
C LYS A 52 -12.52 -9.39 0.30
N TYR A 53 -13.43 -10.32 0.03
CA TYR A 53 -13.82 -10.74 -1.31
C TYR A 53 -15.13 -10.06 -1.71
N ILE A 54 -15.24 -9.74 -3.00
CA ILE A 54 -16.36 -8.99 -3.57
C ILE A 54 -16.72 -9.63 -4.90
N GLN A 55 -18.00 -9.64 -5.24
CA GLN A 55 -18.48 -9.93 -6.58
C GLN A 55 -19.21 -8.69 -7.08
N ILE A 56 -18.84 -8.20 -8.26
CA ILE A 56 -19.57 -7.13 -8.95
C ILE A 56 -20.09 -7.70 -10.27
N THR A 57 -21.41 -7.78 -10.40
CA THR A 57 -22.09 -8.26 -11.61
C THR A 57 -22.87 -7.15 -12.30
N HIS A 58 -23.27 -7.39 -13.54
CA HIS A 58 -23.96 -6.44 -14.37
C HIS A 58 -25.10 -7.08 -15.19
N GLU A 59 -26.18 -6.35 -15.41
CA GLU A 59 -27.24 -6.68 -16.37
C GLU A 59 -27.24 -5.63 -17.50
N ASN A 60 -27.59 -6.06 -18.73
CA ASN A 60 -27.64 -5.25 -19.95
C ASN A 60 -26.31 -4.57 -20.35
N LEU A 61 -25.20 -5.07 -19.82
CA LEU A 61 -23.82 -4.66 -20.10
C LEU A 61 -22.97 -5.92 -20.31
N SER A 62 -21.87 -5.78 -21.04
CA SER A 62 -20.81 -6.79 -21.15
C SER A 62 -19.49 -6.16 -20.74
N ASN A 63 -18.56 -6.94 -20.20
CA ASN A 63 -17.20 -6.48 -19.94
C ASN A 63 -16.52 -5.93 -21.21
N ALA A 64 -16.81 -6.49 -22.40
CA ALA A 64 -16.30 -5.97 -23.68
C ALA A 64 -16.89 -4.60 -24.08
N ASP A 65 -18.02 -4.20 -23.48
CA ASP A 65 -18.60 -2.87 -23.66
C ASP A 65 -18.07 -1.85 -22.64
N ILE A 66 -17.23 -2.25 -21.66
CA ILE A 66 -16.60 -1.36 -20.66
C ILE A 66 -15.20 -0.96 -21.16
N SER A 67 -14.95 0.34 -21.37
CA SER A 67 -13.57 0.83 -21.59
C SER A 67 -12.83 1.05 -20.28
N GLU A 68 -13.54 1.47 -19.24
CA GLU A 68 -12.93 1.87 -17.98
C GLU A 68 -13.97 1.79 -16.85
N ALA A 69 -13.58 1.24 -15.71
CA ALA A 69 -14.33 1.28 -14.48
C ALA A 69 -13.43 1.74 -13.33
N TYR A 70 -13.92 2.66 -12.50
CA TYR A 70 -13.30 3.07 -11.26
C TYR A 70 -14.09 2.53 -10.09
N ILE A 71 -13.42 1.85 -9.18
CA ILE A 71 -13.99 1.26 -7.96
C ILE A 71 -13.38 2.00 -6.78
N ASP A 72 -14.19 2.80 -6.10
CA ASP A 72 -13.80 3.51 -4.89
C ASP A 72 -14.17 2.66 -3.67
N PHE A 73 -13.18 2.32 -2.84
CA PHE A 73 -13.33 1.41 -1.71
C PHE A 73 -12.60 1.88 -0.44
N ALA A 74 -12.97 1.28 0.69
CA ALA A 74 -12.49 1.66 2.02
C ALA A 74 -11.90 0.47 2.78
N VAL A 75 -10.74 0.68 3.42
CA VAL A 75 -10.08 -0.30 4.29
C VAL A 75 -9.99 0.25 5.70
N GLU A 76 -10.41 -0.55 6.69
CA GLU A 76 -10.38 -0.18 8.10
C GLU A 76 -8.93 -0.03 8.58
N LYS A 77 -8.62 1.10 9.23
CA LYS A 77 -7.28 1.34 9.80
C LYS A 77 -6.92 0.27 10.84
N SER A 78 -7.90 -0.14 11.64
CA SER A 78 -7.76 -1.22 12.63
C SER A 78 -7.37 -2.55 11.99
N TRP A 79 -7.93 -2.92 10.83
CA TRP A 79 -7.57 -4.16 10.13
C TRP A 79 -6.10 -4.14 9.69
N LEU A 80 -5.63 -3.02 9.10
CA LEU A 80 -4.23 -2.87 8.72
C LEU A 80 -3.29 -2.95 9.93
N MET A 81 -3.61 -2.23 11.01
CA MET A 81 -2.83 -2.26 12.25
C MET A 81 -2.76 -3.66 12.87
N GLN A 82 -3.89 -4.37 12.95
CA GLN A 82 -3.96 -5.73 13.51
C GLN A 82 -3.19 -6.77 12.69
N ASN A 83 -3.10 -6.58 11.36
CA ASN A 83 -2.34 -7.47 10.48
C ASN A 83 -0.89 -7.02 10.27
N ASN A 84 -0.47 -5.90 10.90
CA ASN A 84 0.83 -5.26 10.70
C ASN A 84 1.12 -4.95 9.21
N GLU A 85 0.12 -4.38 8.54
CA GLU A 85 0.11 -4.03 7.13
C GLU A 85 0.13 -2.50 6.91
N ASN A 86 0.68 -2.07 5.78
CA ASN A 86 0.76 -0.65 5.43
C ASN A 86 -0.32 -0.29 4.39
N LYS A 87 -0.96 0.88 4.54
CA LYS A 87 -1.91 1.44 3.56
C LYS A 87 -1.31 1.53 2.15
N ASN A 88 0.00 1.78 2.03
CA ASN A 88 0.71 1.88 0.75
C ASN A 88 0.78 0.55 0.00
N ASN A 89 0.56 -0.58 0.68
CA ASN A 89 0.58 -1.91 0.08
C ASN A 89 -0.83 -2.40 -0.30
N VAL A 90 -1.87 -1.61 0.00
CA VAL A 90 -3.27 -1.97 -0.27
C VAL A 90 -3.52 -1.95 -1.76
N VAL A 91 -4.13 -3.02 -2.25
CA VAL A 91 -4.43 -3.20 -3.66
C VAL A 91 -5.77 -3.90 -3.85
N LEU A 92 -6.44 -3.60 -4.96
CA LEU A 92 -7.58 -4.37 -5.45
C LEU A 92 -7.09 -5.32 -6.54
N LEU A 93 -7.39 -6.61 -6.43
CA LEU A 93 -7.21 -7.56 -7.52
C LEU A 93 -8.56 -7.85 -8.19
N ARG A 94 -8.54 -8.05 -9.51
CA ARG A 94 -9.67 -8.59 -10.29
C ARG A 94 -9.37 -10.03 -10.69
N TYR A 95 -10.40 -10.89 -10.70
CA TYR A 95 -10.28 -12.21 -11.29
C TYR A 95 -10.77 -12.21 -12.74
N ASN A 96 -9.94 -12.68 -13.66
CA ASN A 96 -10.26 -12.88 -15.07
C ASN A 96 -9.38 -14.04 -15.58
N GLU A 97 -9.86 -15.28 -15.40
CA GLU A 97 -9.10 -16.55 -15.54
C GLU A 97 -7.96 -16.73 -14.51
N LYS A 98 -7.25 -15.65 -14.20
CA LYS A 98 -6.25 -15.49 -13.14
C LYS A 98 -6.53 -14.23 -12.32
N TRP A 99 -5.81 -14.04 -11.22
CA TRP A 99 -5.83 -12.76 -10.50
C TRP A 99 -4.91 -11.75 -11.16
N GLU A 100 -5.45 -10.57 -11.44
CA GLU A 100 -4.78 -9.44 -12.06
C GLU A 100 -4.72 -8.29 -11.03
N GLU A 101 -3.55 -7.68 -10.88
CA GLU A 101 -3.39 -6.47 -10.06
C GLU A 101 -4.01 -5.27 -10.78
N LEU A 102 -4.81 -4.47 -10.07
CA LEU A 102 -5.35 -3.22 -10.58
C LEU A 102 -4.53 -2.05 -10.07
N GLU A 103 -4.29 -1.08 -10.95
CA GLU A 103 -3.78 0.25 -10.58
C GLU A 103 -4.67 0.82 -9.46
N THR A 104 -4.11 0.89 -8.24
CA THR A 104 -4.83 1.24 -7.02
C THR A 104 -4.15 2.43 -6.35
N GLU A 105 -4.86 3.55 -6.28
CA GLU A 105 -4.39 4.79 -5.66
C GLU A 105 -5.04 4.99 -4.27
N TYR A 106 -4.23 5.36 -3.28
CA TYR A 106 -4.71 5.90 -2.00
C TYR A 106 -5.00 7.41 -2.15
N TYR A 107 -6.23 7.84 -1.88
CA TYR A 107 -6.63 9.24 -2.16
C TYR A 107 -7.16 10.02 -0.94
N ASN A 108 -7.68 9.38 0.12
CA ASN A 108 -8.21 10.10 1.29
C ASN A 108 -8.29 9.22 2.55
N PHE A 109 -8.61 9.81 3.71
CA PHE A 109 -8.86 9.09 4.96
C PHE A 109 -9.87 9.83 5.85
N ASP A 110 -10.46 9.09 6.79
CA ASP A 110 -11.17 9.67 7.93
C ASP A 110 -10.64 9.06 9.24
N ASN A 111 -11.38 9.12 10.35
CA ASN A 111 -10.94 8.52 11.62
C ASN A 111 -10.86 6.98 11.61
N THR A 112 -11.64 6.32 10.75
CA THR A 112 -11.87 4.87 10.75
C THR A 112 -11.27 4.16 9.53
N TYR A 113 -11.27 4.82 8.37
CA TYR A 113 -10.90 4.22 7.09
C TYR A 113 -9.76 4.97 6.38
N TYR A 114 -9.04 4.23 5.54
CA TYR A 114 -8.33 4.76 4.38
C TYR A 114 -9.16 4.47 3.12
N TYR A 115 -9.16 5.43 2.18
CA TYR A 115 -9.94 5.39 0.94
C TYR A 115 -9.03 5.23 -0.27
N PHE A 116 -9.43 4.33 -1.16
CA PHE A 116 -8.67 3.91 -2.33
C PHE A 116 -9.55 3.90 -3.57
N LYS A 117 -8.94 4.15 -4.72
CA LYS A 117 -9.57 4.05 -6.04
C LYS A 117 -8.77 3.07 -6.87
N ALA A 118 -9.43 2.06 -7.42
CA ALA A 118 -8.83 1.13 -8.38
C ALA A 118 -9.42 1.31 -9.77
N LYS A 119 -8.57 1.33 -10.80
CA LYS A 119 -8.97 1.30 -12.20
C LYS A 119 -9.05 -0.14 -12.71
N SER A 120 -10.13 -0.46 -13.41
CA SER A 120 -10.42 -1.80 -13.92
C SER A 120 -10.99 -1.76 -15.33
N ASN A 121 -10.61 -2.72 -16.17
CA ASN A 121 -11.14 -2.89 -17.53
C ASN A 121 -12.41 -3.78 -17.57
N GLY A 122 -13.08 -3.97 -16.42
CA GLY A 122 -14.31 -4.74 -16.32
C GLY A 122 -14.71 -5.07 -14.88
N LEU A 123 -15.80 -5.83 -14.74
CA LEU A 123 -16.39 -6.29 -13.49
C LEU A 123 -16.28 -7.82 -13.40
N SER A 124 -16.11 -8.35 -12.19
CA SER A 124 -15.92 -9.78 -11.91
C SER A 124 -15.97 -10.03 -10.39
N TYR A 125 -15.37 -11.13 -9.94
CA TYR A 125 -14.85 -11.24 -8.57
C TYR A 125 -13.63 -10.34 -8.36
N PHE A 126 -13.52 -9.79 -7.16
CA PHE A 126 -12.41 -8.96 -6.71
C PHE A 126 -11.96 -9.38 -5.30
N ALA A 127 -10.70 -9.10 -4.99
CA ALA A 127 -10.13 -9.26 -3.66
C ALA A 127 -9.41 -7.97 -3.23
N ILE A 128 -9.81 -7.39 -2.10
CA ILE A 128 -9.04 -6.33 -1.45
C ILE A 128 -8.03 -7.01 -0.51
N GLY A 129 -6.78 -6.56 -0.53
CA GLY A 129 -5.79 -6.99 0.44
C GLY A 129 -4.53 -6.13 0.40
N THR A 130 -3.45 -6.66 0.97
CA THR A 130 -2.11 -6.09 0.80
C THR A 130 -1.17 -7.07 0.12
N LYS A 131 -0.31 -6.53 -0.75
CA LYS A 131 0.83 -7.26 -1.31
C LYS A 131 2.08 -7.10 -0.45
N THR A 132 3.05 -8.00 -0.62
CA THR A 132 4.40 -7.79 -0.07
C THR A 132 5.01 -6.55 -0.75
N PRO A 133 5.69 -5.65 -0.03
CA PRO A 133 6.49 -4.62 -0.67
C PRO A 133 7.51 -5.31 -1.58
N VAL A 134 7.49 -5.00 -2.87
CA VAL A 134 8.63 -5.29 -3.73
C VAL A 134 9.77 -4.44 -3.18
N ALA A 135 10.83 -5.08 -2.69
CA ALA A 135 12.08 -4.37 -2.50
C ALA A 135 12.51 -3.92 -3.89
N ILE A 136 12.66 -2.62 -4.09
CA ILE A 136 13.31 -2.12 -5.30
C ILE A 136 14.77 -2.53 -5.13
N GLU A 137 15.11 -3.67 -5.72
CA GLU A 137 16.48 -3.97 -6.08
C GLU A 137 16.82 -2.94 -7.15
N ASP A 138 17.74 -2.03 -6.83
CA ASP A 138 18.24 -1.07 -7.80
C ASP A 138 18.87 -1.86 -8.95
N GLU A 139 18.17 -1.94 -10.10
CA GLU A 139 18.71 -2.53 -11.31
C GLU A 139 19.92 -1.69 -11.74
N GLN A 140 21.11 -2.11 -11.34
CA GLN A 140 22.36 -1.62 -11.92
C GLN A 140 22.31 -1.94 -13.41
N GLN A 141 22.07 -0.91 -14.21
CA GLN A 141 22.21 -0.91 -15.66
C GLN A 141 23.66 -1.29 -16.02
N ASP A 142 23.86 -2.58 -16.29
CA ASP A 142 25.10 -3.12 -16.82
C ASP A 142 25.23 -2.67 -18.29
N GLU A 143 25.91 -1.54 -18.51
CA GLU A 143 26.25 -1.06 -19.85
C GLU A 143 27.39 -1.92 -20.44
N GLY A 144 27.03 -3.14 -20.81
CA GLY A 144 27.86 -4.06 -21.58
C GLY A 144 28.27 -3.46 -22.92
N THR A 145 29.41 -2.78 -22.93
CA THR A 145 30.01 -2.19 -24.12
C THR A 145 30.55 -3.29 -25.03
N THR A 146 29.98 -3.44 -26.23
CA THR A 146 30.49 -4.37 -27.25
C THR A 146 31.77 -3.80 -27.88
N PRO A 147 32.90 -4.55 -27.94
CA PRO A 147 34.11 -4.10 -28.61
C PRO A 147 33.91 -4.02 -30.13
N VAL A 148 34.42 -2.96 -30.77
CA VAL A 148 34.58 -2.89 -32.22
C VAL A 148 36.03 -3.22 -32.56
N GLU A 149 36.22 -4.23 -33.42
CA GLU A 149 37.53 -4.74 -33.83
C GLU A 149 38.11 -3.90 -34.98
N GLY A 150 39.42 -3.65 -34.93
CA GLY A 150 40.03 -2.48 -35.56
C GLY A 150 40.40 -2.57 -37.04
N ASP A 151 40.87 -1.41 -37.51
CA ASP A 151 41.82 -1.29 -38.60
C ASP A 151 42.69 -0.03 -38.39
N ALA A 152 43.90 -0.02 -38.93
CA ALA A 152 44.92 1.06 -38.79
C ALA A 152 45.92 0.97 -39.97
N PRO A 153 46.94 1.84 -40.14
CA PRO A 153 47.25 3.13 -39.48
C PRO A 153 47.60 4.27 -40.47
N ASP A 154 47.61 5.52 -39.99
CA ASP A 154 48.55 6.62 -40.34
C ASP A 154 48.21 7.80 -39.40
N GLY A 155 49.07 8.64 -38.82
CA GLY A 155 50.49 8.90 -38.87
C GLY A 155 50.73 10.19 -38.06
N ASP A 156 51.88 10.31 -37.38
CA ASP A 156 52.50 11.56 -36.84
C ASP A 156 51.76 12.42 -35.78
N GLU A 157 52.41 13.08 -34.81
CA GLU A 157 53.80 13.10 -34.33
C GLU A 157 53.79 13.54 -32.83
N THR A 158 54.95 13.51 -32.17
CA THR A 158 55.35 13.95 -30.79
C THR A 158 54.52 15.04 -30.01
N GLN A 159 54.60 15.22 -28.67
CA GLN A 159 55.75 15.13 -27.75
C GLN A 159 55.38 15.22 -26.23
N LYS A 160 56.30 14.78 -25.34
CA LYS A 160 56.55 15.18 -23.92
C LYS A 160 55.50 16.07 -23.22
N LYS A 161 55.01 15.80 -21.99
CA LYS A 161 55.71 15.39 -20.73
C LYS A 161 54.60 14.97 -19.71
N ASP A 162 54.76 14.64 -18.41
CA ASP A 162 55.88 14.74 -17.45
C ASP A 162 55.76 13.73 -16.27
N LYS A 163 56.70 13.80 -15.31
CA LYS A 163 56.65 13.25 -13.93
C LYS A 163 57.46 14.20 -13.01
N PRO A 164 57.22 14.34 -11.69
CA PRO A 164 57.60 13.26 -10.73
C PRO A 164 56.67 13.20 -9.46
N VAL A 165 56.32 12.03 -8.87
CA VAL A 165 57.02 11.30 -7.76
C VAL A 165 56.67 11.78 -6.32
N GLN A 166 55.96 10.90 -5.58
CA GLN A 166 56.23 10.44 -4.18
C GLN A 166 56.13 11.44 -3.01
N THR A 167 56.00 11.09 -1.71
CA THR A 167 55.64 9.88 -0.90
C THR A 167 55.38 10.44 0.54
N ASP A 168 54.45 9.94 1.38
CA ASP A 168 54.82 9.17 2.59
C ASP A 168 53.63 8.54 3.35
N THR A 169 53.51 7.22 3.18
CA THR A 169 53.54 6.13 4.19
C THR A 169 53.01 6.27 5.65
N LEU A 170 52.32 5.19 6.10
CA LEU A 170 52.05 4.73 7.50
C LEU A 170 50.88 5.42 8.28
N ILE A 171 50.03 4.79 9.13
CA ILE A 171 49.98 3.44 9.76
C ILE A 171 48.54 2.85 9.74
N VAL A 172 48.46 1.51 9.76
CA VAL A 172 47.32 0.62 10.02
C VAL A 172 46.38 1.02 11.19
N GLN A 173 45.06 0.84 11.00
CA GLN A 173 44.17 0.34 12.06
C GLN A 173 42.97 -0.43 11.48
N LYS A 174 42.55 -1.50 12.16
CA LYS A 174 41.49 -2.45 11.78
C LYS A 174 40.41 -2.40 12.84
N ASP A 175 39.25 -1.84 12.52
CA ASP A 175 38.06 -1.90 13.37
C ASP A 175 36.86 -2.40 12.57
N ASP A 176 36.34 -3.55 12.99
CA ASP A 176 35.02 -4.03 12.61
C ASP A 176 33.95 -3.17 13.31
N GLU A 177 33.09 -2.46 12.58
CA GLU A 177 31.69 -2.26 13.02
C GLU A 177 30.74 -1.80 11.91
N THR A 178 29.66 -2.56 11.70
CA THR A 178 28.61 -2.27 10.72
C THR A 178 27.63 -1.22 11.27
N LYS A 179 27.90 0.06 10.99
CA LYS A 179 27.04 1.19 11.38
C LYS A 179 25.62 1.08 10.80
N LYS A 180 24.66 0.63 11.61
CA LYS A 180 23.23 0.77 11.32
C LYS A 180 22.81 2.24 11.42
N SER A 181 22.10 2.72 10.41
CA SER A 181 21.79 4.15 10.25
C SER A 181 20.95 4.73 11.41
N PRO A 182 21.30 5.91 11.96
CA PRO A 182 20.66 6.44 13.16
C PRO A 182 19.21 6.89 12.96
N LEU A 183 18.77 7.17 11.72
CA LEU A 183 17.40 7.63 11.45
C LEU A 183 16.32 6.57 11.73
N VAL A 184 16.62 5.28 11.57
CA VAL A 184 15.64 4.20 11.86
C VAL A 184 15.50 3.98 13.37
N THR A 185 16.61 4.06 14.10
CA THR A 185 16.64 3.93 15.56
C THR A 185 15.96 5.12 16.25
N LEU A 186 16.19 6.35 15.78
CA LEU A 186 15.58 7.55 16.36
C LEU A 186 14.03 7.51 16.26
N LYS A 187 13.47 7.07 15.12
CA LYS A 187 12.02 6.90 14.96
C LYS A 187 11.42 5.86 15.93
N ARG A 188 12.16 4.80 16.27
CA ARG A 188 11.72 3.81 17.28
C ARG A 188 11.67 4.39 18.70
N ILE A 189 12.67 5.19 19.07
CA ILE A 189 12.71 5.85 20.39
C ILE A 189 11.53 6.82 20.54
N VAL A 190 11.27 7.66 19.53
CA VAL A 190 10.12 8.59 19.54
C VAL A 190 8.78 7.83 19.63
N MET A 191 8.63 6.71 18.91
CA MET A 191 7.43 5.88 19.00
C MET A 191 7.19 5.31 20.41
N LEU A 192 8.24 4.82 21.08
CA LEU A 192 8.13 4.30 22.44
C LEU A 192 7.76 5.41 23.45
N LEU A 193 8.34 6.60 23.32
CA LEU A 193 8.01 7.75 24.17
C LEU A 193 6.54 8.17 24.03
N VAL A 194 5.98 8.14 22.81
CA VAL A 194 4.56 8.45 22.58
C VAL A 194 3.63 7.40 23.22
N ILE A 195 3.99 6.10 23.15
CA ILE A 195 3.19 5.03 23.79
C ILE A 195 3.21 5.19 25.31
N ILE A 196 4.37 5.49 25.91
CA ILE A 196 4.50 5.75 27.35
C ILE A 196 3.68 6.98 27.76
N ALA A 197 3.75 8.07 27.01
CA ALA A 197 2.96 9.28 27.27
C ALA A 197 1.44 9.03 27.19
N LEU A 198 0.97 8.25 26.20
CA LEU A 198 -0.42 7.84 26.09
C LEU A 198 -0.86 6.95 27.27
N GLY A 199 -0.02 5.99 27.67
CA GLY A 199 -0.28 5.14 28.85
C GLY A 199 -0.40 5.96 30.14
N ILE A 200 0.51 6.91 30.36
CA ILE A 200 0.48 7.84 31.49
C ILE A 200 -0.80 8.72 31.44
N PHE A 201 -1.14 9.27 30.28
CA PHE A 201 -2.35 10.09 30.11
C PHE A 201 -3.64 9.32 30.38
N ILE A 202 -3.74 8.07 29.90
CA ILE A 202 -4.86 7.17 30.17
C ILE A 202 -4.92 6.82 31.67
N TYR A 203 -3.78 6.52 32.30
CA TYR A 203 -3.69 6.29 33.74
C TYR A 203 -4.18 7.48 34.55
N PHE A 204 -3.75 8.71 34.22
CA PHE A 204 -4.24 9.93 34.89
C PHE A 204 -5.73 10.17 34.68
N LYS A 205 -6.25 9.94 33.47
CA LYS A 205 -7.71 9.98 33.19
C LYS A 205 -8.48 8.98 34.05
N TYR A 206 -7.96 7.75 34.19
CA TYR A 206 -8.61 6.69 34.95
C TYR A 206 -8.55 6.96 36.47
N LYS A 207 -7.39 7.40 36.98
CA LYS A 207 -7.20 7.80 38.38
C LYS A 207 -8.14 8.93 38.76
N LYS A 208 -8.19 10.01 37.97
CA LYS A 208 -9.07 11.16 38.22
C LYS A 208 -10.56 10.78 38.21
N LYS A 209 -10.97 9.83 37.34
CA LYS A 209 -12.34 9.32 37.34
C LYS A 209 -12.66 8.56 38.63
N LYS A 210 -11.76 7.67 39.08
CA LYS A 210 -11.94 6.88 40.31
C LYS A 210 -12.04 7.75 41.56
N GLU A 211 -11.26 8.82 41.63
CA GLU A 211 -11.32 9.81 42.72
C GLU A 211 -12.70 10.49 42.78
N GLN A 212 -13.23 10.96 41.64
CA GLN A 212 -14.57 11.57 41.56
C GLN A 212 -15.68 10.58 41.96
N GLU A 213 -15.61 9.33 41.49
CA GLU A 213 -16.58 8.28 41.88
C GLU A 213 -16.52 7.96 43.39
N SER A 214 -15.35 8.06 44.03
CA SER A 214 -15.21 7.87 45.48
C SER A 214 -15.76 9.05 46.30
N LEU A 215 -15.53 10.28 45.84
CA LEU A 215 -16.07 11.49 46.48
C LEU A 215 -17.60 11.52 46.40
N PHE A 216 -18.18 11.17 45.24
CA PHE A 216 -19.63 11.12 45.06
C PHE A 216 -20.28 10.07 45.98
N LYS A 217 -19.69 8.88 46.08
CA LYS A 217 -20.18 7.83 47.00
C LYS A 217 -20.14 8.29 48.45
N ASN A 218 -19.01 8.84 48.91
CA ASN A 218 -18.88 9.28 50.30
C ASN A 218 -19.84 10.44 50.64
N ALA A 219 -20.13 11.33 49.68
CA ALA A 219 -21.11 12.41 49.87
C ALA A 219 -22.56 11.92 49.99
N GLN A 220 -22.91 10.75 49.43
CA GLN A 220 -24.24 10.15 49.56
C GLN A 220 -24.46 9.35 50.86
N PHE A 221 -23.41 9.10 51.66
CA PHE A 221 -23.50 8.45 52.97
C PHE A 221 -23.22 9.41 54.14
N ALA A 222 -23.24 10.73 53.89
CA ALA A 222 -22.93 11.78 54.88
C ALA A 222 -24.17 12.57 55.36
N PHE A 223 -25.37 12.05 55.07
CA PHE A 223 -26.68 12.53 55.53
C PHE A 223 -27.48 11.33 56.08
#